data_AF-A0A2P8QZ59-F1
#
_entry.id   AF-A0A2P8QZ59-F1
#
_cell.length_a   1.000
_cell.length_b   1.000
_cell.length_c   1.000
_cell.angle_alpha   90.00
_cell.angle_beta   90.00
_cell.angle_gamma   90.00
#
_symmetry.space_group_name_H-M   'P 1'
#
loop_
_entity.id
_entity.type
_entity.pdbx_description
1 polymer ?
#
loop_
_entity_poly.entity_id
_entity_poly.type
_entity_poly.pdbx_seq_one_letter_code
_entity_poly.pdbx_strand_id
1 'polypeptide(L)'
;MLDMLENDKLTPESFENFLNKLKCDIDDPKIYRDFRKNILSIKKYTKNNNTVIDQNSEYFKKLIPFLDFIVNDNEKNIENDFLNTMKSFLHINNKRTLDKMNIFEKIELAYSLLDFNIHYKEKINQKNKPNNMHNDLKHFIHAHQSKYFVTEDKSTIKKAKLVVNALSLKVKILNIEEFVVKFS
;
A
#
# COMPACT_ATOMS: atom_id res chain seq x y z
N MET A 1 7.15 18.26 9.90
CA MET A 1 7.59 17.27 10.91
C MET A 1 8.13 17.97 12.16
N LEU A 2 8.85 19.09 12.02
CA LEU A 2 9.17 19.98 13.16
C LEU A 2 7.92 20.59 13.82
N ASP A 3 6.86 20.85 13.05
CA ASP A 3 5.58 21.37 13.59
C ASP A 3 4.76 20.36 14.44
N MET A 4 5.25 19.13 14.64
CA MET A 4 4.55 18.10 15.42
C MET A 4 5.04 17.99 16.87
N LEU A 5 6.10 18.73 17.20
CA LEU A 5 6.75 18.65 18.50
C LEU A 5 6.29 19.84 19.34
N GLU A 6 5.59 19.55 20.43
CA GLU A 6 5.41 20.54 21.50
C GLU A 6 6.59 20.39 22.46
N ASN A 7 7.41 21.44 22.58
CA ASN A 7 8.63 21.42 23.41
C ASN A 7 9.55 20.22 23.10
N ASP A 8 9.79 19.93 21.81
CA ASP A 8 10.59 18.79 21.33
C ASP A 8 10.05 17.40 21.71
N LYS A 9 8.78 17.30 22.15
CA LYS A 9 8.14 16.04 22.51
C LYS A 9 6.95 15.75 21.61
N LEU A 10 6.82 14.48 21.24
CA LEU A 10 5.60 13.95 20.63
C LEU A 10 4.58 13.69 21.75
N THR A 11 3.51 14.46 21.79
CA THR A 11 2.40 14.24 22.74
C THR A 11 1.28 13.46 22.03
N PRO A 12 0.40 12.76 22.77
CA PRO A 12 -0.79 12.13 22.15
C PRO A 12 -1.63 13.14 21.35
N GLU A 13 -1.80 14.35 21.89
CA GLU A 13 -2.52 15.45 21.24
C GLU A 13 -1.80 15.94 19.98
N SER A 14 -0.49 16.16 20.02
CA SER A 14 0.26 16.60 18.84
C SER A 14 0.26 15.53 17.74
N PHE A 15 0.27 14.25 18.13
CA PHE A 15 0.13 13.14 17.19
C PHE A 15 -1.28 13.03 16.60
N GLU A 16 -2.33 13.21 17.41
CA GLU A 16 -3.72 13.22 16.94
C GLU A 16 -3.97 14.38 15.97
N ASN A 17 -3.47 15.58 16.29
CA ASN A 17 -3.53 16.74 15.40
C ASN A 17 -2.81 16.47 14.07
N PHE A 18 -1.65 15.83 14.10
CA PHE A 18 -0.98 15.39 12.88
C PHE A 18 -1.83 14.40 12.07
N LEU A 19 -2.43 13.39 12.71
CA LEU A 19 -3.28 12.42 12.02
C LEU A 19 -4.51 13.09 11.40
N ASN A 20 -5.12 14.05 12.09
CA ASN A 20 -6.28 14.79 11.59
C ASN A 20 -5.90 15.69 10.41
N LYS A 21 -4.78 16.42 10.50
CA LYS A 21 -4.26 17.20 9.38
C LYS A 21 -3.94 16.32 8.18
N LEU A 22 -3.28 15.18 8.41
CA LEU A 22 -2.97 14.23 7.36
C LEU A 22 -4.24 13.73 6.66
N LYS A 23 -5.33 13.46 7.39
CA LYS A 23 -6.62 13.06 6.78
C LYS A 23 -7.21 14.14 5.88
N CYS A 24 -7.19 15.40 6.31
CA CYS A 24 -7.71 16.53 5.53
C CYS A 24 -6.89 16.79 4.27
N ASP A 25 -5.57 16.67 4.40
CA ASP A 25 -4.64 17.08 3.36
C ASP A 25 -4.09 15.92 2.53
N ILE A 26 -4.58 14.69 2.73
CA ILE A 26 -4.00 13.49 2.08
C ILE A 26 -4.07 13.58 0.56
N ASP A 27 -5.05 14.28 -0.01
CA ASP A 27 -5.16 14.44 -1.47
C ASP A 27 -4.16 15.45 -2.05
N ASP A 28 -3.45 16.23 -1.22
CA ASP A 28 -2.41 17.13 -1.67
C ASP A 28 -1.17 16.33 -2.14
N PRO A 29 -0.73 16.48 -3.42
CA PRO A 29 0.38 15.70 -3.96
C PRO A 29 1.74 15.97 -3.33
N LYS A 30 1.93 17.09 -2.63
CA LYS A 30 3.18 17.37 -1.89
C LYS A 30 3.13 16.65 -0.55
N ILE A 31 2.05 16.81 0.19
CA ILE A 31 1.86 16.19 1.52
C ILE A 31 1.90 14.66 1.42
N TYR A 32 1.18 14.07 0.48
CA TYR A 32 1.21 12.61 0.29
C TYR A 32 2.60 12.09 -0.09
N ARG A 33 3.33 12.83 -0.93
CA ARG A 33 4.69 12.46 -1.35
C ARG A 33 5.66 12.50 -0.17
N ASP A 34 5.56 13.51 0.69
CA ASP A 34 6.42 13.63 1.86
C ASP A 34 6.06 12.58 2.92
N PHE A 35 4.77 12.32 3.15
CA PHE A 35 4.32 11.20 3.98
C PHE A 35 4.92 9.87 3.50
N ARG A 36 4.82 9.59 2.21
CA ARG A 36 5.32 8.37 1.58
C ARG A 36 6.84 8.22 1.66
N LYS A 37 7.60 9.32 1.53
CA LYS A 37 9.06 9.32 1.77
C LYS A 37 9.38 8.97 3.22
N ASN A 38 8.61 9.49 4.18
CA ASN A 38 8.80 9.19 5.59
C ASN A 38 8.55 7.71 5.87
N ILE A 39 7.49 7.10 5.30
CA ILE A 39 7.23 5.67 5.42
C ILE A 39 8.41 4.83 4.90
N LEU A 40 8.93 5.16 3.71
CA LEU A 40 10.09 4.46 3.12
C LEU A 40 11.36 4.54 3.99
N SER A 41 11.48 5.59 4.81
CA SER A 41 12.62 5.76 5.71
C SER A 41 12.53 4.91 6.97
N ILE A 42 11.33 4.43 7.35
CA ILE A 42 11.09 3.74 8.63
C ILE A 42 12.05 2.58 8.82
N LYS A 43 12.18 1.67 7.84
CA LYS A 43 13.07 0.51 7.98
C LYS A 43 14.54 0.91 8.14
N LYS A 44 14.98 1.98 7.46
CA LYS A 44 16.35 2.49 7.62
C LYS A 44 16.54 3.07 9.03
N TYR A 45 15.55 3.77 9.56
CA TYR A 45 15.60 4.31 10.93
C TYR A 45 15.59 3.21 11.98
N THR A 46 14.70 2.21 11.87
CA THR A 46 14.62 1.11 12.84
C THR A 46 15.91 0.31 12.90
N LYS A 47 16.58 0.08 11.76
CA LYS A 47 17.85 -0.69 11.74
C LYS A 47 19.01 0.00 12.48
N ASN A 48 19.04 1.34 12.51
CA ASN A 48 20.23 2.10 12.93
C ASN A 48 20.04 2.88 14.23
N ASN A 49 18.87 2.86 14.85
CA ASN A 49 18.55 3.70 16.00
C ASN A 49 17.76 2.91 17.05
N ASN A 50 17.91 3.32 18.31
CA ASN A 50 17.00 2.92 19.36
C ASN A 50 15.62 3.54 19.08
N THR A 51 14.62 2.69 18.95
CA THR A 51 13.24 3.08 18.70
C THR A 51 12.42 2.97 19.98
N VAL A 52 11.31 3.70 20.05
CA VAL A 52 10.32 3.54 21.13
C VAL A 52 9.73 2.13 21.15
N ILE A 53 9.69 1.47 19.99
CA ILE A 53 9.26 0.08 19.85
C ILE A 53 10.46 -0.84 20.12
N ASP A 54 10.30 -1.80 21.03
CA ASP A 54 11.28 -2.86 21.26
C ASP A 54 11.37 -3.77 20.03
N GLN A 55 12.54 -3.79 19.38
CA GLN A 55 12.78 -4.54 18.17
C GLN A 55 12.88 -6.06 18.39
N ASN A 56 13.10 -6.49 19.64
CA ASN A 56 13.08 -7.90 20.01
C ASN A 56 11.67 -8.41 20.33
N SER A 57 10.71 -7.50 20.48
CA SER A 57 9.32 -7.83 20.80
C SER A 57 8.65 -8.65 19.71
N GLU A 58 7.74 -9.52 20.12
CA GLU A 58 6.90 -10.28 19.20
C GLU A 58 6.06 -9.38 18.28
N TYR A 59 5.66 -8.21 18.79
CA TYR A 59 4.96 -7.20 18.00
C TYR A 59 5.83 -6.71 16.83
N PHE A 60 7.07 -6.29 17.09
CA PHE A 60 7.96 -5.79 16.04
C PHE A 60 8.30 -6.87 15.01
N LYS A 61 8.57 -8.11 15.47
CA LYS A 61 8.84 -9.24 14.57
C LYS A 61 7.71 -9.48 13.58
N LYS A 62 6.46 -9.31 14.00
CA LYS A 62 5.28 -9.42 13.13
C LYS A 62 5.17 -8.30 12.09
N LEU A 63 5.84 -7.16 12.29
CA LEU A 63 5.89 -6.05 11.32
C LEU A 63 7.01 -6.20 10.29
N ILE A 64 7.99 -7.08 10.51
CA ILE A 64 9.15 -7.24 9.63
C ILE A 64 8.74 -7.48 8.17
N PRO A 65 7.79 -8.39 7.83
CA PRO A 65 7.42 -8.60 6.44
C PRO A 65 6.94 -7.32 5.74
N PHE A 66 6.14 -6.49 6.41
CA PHE A 66 5.72 -5.19 5.87
C PHE A 66 6.88 -4.21 5.71
N LEU A 67 7.76 -4.11 6.72
CA LEU A 67 8.94 -3.25 6.66
C LEU A 67 9.92 -3.69 5.56
N ASP A 68 10.05 -5.00 5.35
CA ASP A 68 10.86 -5.56 4.27
C ASP A 68 10.27 -5.23 2.92
N PHE A 69 8.96 -5.43 2.76
CA PHE A 69 8.25 -5.11 1.54
C PHE A 69 8.42 -3.64 1.10
N ILE A 70 8.33 -2.66 2.00
CA ILE A 70 8.42 -1.23 1.58
C ILE A 70 9.78 -0.85 0.95
N VAL A 71 10.87 -1.57 1.29
CA VAL A 71 12.21 -1.30 0.72
C VAL A 71 12.69 -2.37 -0.25
N ASN A 72 11.94 -3.46 -0.43
CA ASN A 72 12.37 -4.59 -1.25
C ASN A 72 12.47 -4.17 -2.73
N ASP A 73 13.66 -4.38 -3.29
CA ASP A 73 13.99 -4.11 -4.69
C ASP A 73 14.01 -5.37 -5.57
N ASN A 74 13.69 -6.54 -5.02
CA ASN A 74 13.48 -7.77 -5.77
C ASN A 74 11.99 -8.06 -5.98
N GLU A 75 11.51 -7.82 -7.20
CA GLU A 75 10.11 -7.97 -7.59
C GLU A 75 9.56 -9.39 -7.42
N LYS A 76 10.36 -10.44 -7.71
CA LYS A 76 9.91 -11.84 -7.57
C LYS A 76 9.63 -12.23 -6.12
N ASN A 77 10.43 -11.72 -5.19
CA ASN A 77 10.21 -11.97 -3.76
C ASN A 77 8.92 -11.31 -3.29
N ILE A 78 8.58 -10.14 -3.84
CA ILE A 78 7.33 -9.44 -3.51
C ILE A 78 6.12 -10.28 -3.90
N GLU A 79 6.10 -10.85 -5.11
CA GLU A 79 4.95 -11.63 -5.59
C GLU A 79 4.62 -12.82 -4.68
N ASN A 80 5.63 -13.52 -4.19
CA ASN A 80 5.45 -14.69 -3.34
C ASN A 80 5.02 -14.34 -1.91
N ASP A 81 5.48 -13.20 -1.38
CA ASP A 81 5.29 -12.84 0.03
C ASP A 81 4.21 -11.76 0.26
N PHE A 82 3.52 -11.33 -0.80
CA PHE A 82 2.61 -10.19 -0.68
C PHE A 82 1.44 -10.43 0.28
N LEU A 83 0.90 -11.66 0.32
CA LEU A 83 -0.15 -12.00 1.29
C LEU A 83 0.37 -11.92 2.74
N ASN A 84 1.62 -12.31 2.99
CA ASN A 84 2.26 -12.19 4.30
C ASN A 84 2.51 -10.73 4.67
N THR A 85 2.86 -9.89 3.69
CA THR A 85 2.96 -8.43 3.85
C THR A 85 1.63 -7.84 4.31
N MET A 86 0.51 -8.23 3.69
CA MET A 86 -0.82 -7.77 4.09
C MET A 86 -1.16 -8.16 5.53
N LYS A 87 -0.90 -9.42 5.91
CA LYS A 87 -1.11 -9.90 7.29
C LYS A 87 -0.24 -9.14 8.29
N SER A 88 1.02 -8.92 7.94
CA SER A 88 2.00 -8.17 8.74
C SER A 88 1.54 -6.74 8.99
N PHE A 89 1.06 -6.03 7.96
CA PHE A 89 0.52 -4.68 8.13
C PHE A 89 -0.71 -4.65 9.05
N LEU A 90 -1.62 -5.63 8.91
CA LEU A 90 -2.81 -5.70 9.75
C LEU A 90 -2.50 -5.93 11.23
N HIS A 91 -1.35 -6.52 11.59
CA HIS A 91 -0.93 -6.64 12.99
C HIS A 91 -0.72 -5.30 13.71
N ILE A 92 -0.56 -4.19 12.99
CA ILE A 92 -0.56 -2.85 13.60
C ILE A 92 -1.88 -2.60 14.33
N ASN A 93 -2.99 -3.12 13.79
CA ASN A 93 -4.31 -3.08 14.39
C ASN A 93 -4.78 -4.50 14.73
N ASN A 94 -4.47 -4.97 15.93
CA ASN A 94 -4.79 -6.31 16.45
C ASN A 94 -6.28 -6.73 16.36
N LYS A 95 -7.19 -5.83 15.95
CA LYS A 95 -8.61 -6.12 15.75
C LYS A 95 -8.97 -6.53 14.32
N ARG A 96 -8.10 -6.26 13.33
CA ARG A 96 -8.37 -6.49 11.90
C ARG A 96 -7.51 -7.63 11.37
N THR A 97 -8.12 -8.56 10.65
CA THR A 97 -7.44 -9.71 10.04
C THR A 97 -8.01 -9.98 8.65
N LEU A 98 -7.24 -10.61 7.76
CA LEU A 98 -7.70 -10.86 6.39
C LEU A 98 -8.94 -11.76 6.33
N ASP A 99 -9.06 -12.74 7.22
CA ASP A 99 -10.23 -13.63 7.28
C ASP A 99 -11.53 -12.89 7.59
N LYS A 100 -11.46 -11.77 8.32
CA LYS A 100 -12.62 -10.94 8.69
C LYS A 100 -12.97 -9.88 7.64
N MET A 101 -12.08 -9.63 6.68
CA MET A 101 -12.28 -8.62 5.64
C MET A 101 -13.05 -9.20 4.45
N ASN A 102 -13.97 -8.42 3.91
CA ASN A 102 -14.59 -8.72 2.64
C ASN A 102 -13.59 -8.52 1.48
N ILE A 103 -13.96 -8.94 0.28
CA ILE A 103 -13.05 -8.91 -0.87
C ILE A 103 -12.68 -7.49 -1.31
N PHE A 104 -13.60 -6.53 -1.20
CA PHE A 104 -13.33 -5.14 -1.54
C PHE A 104 -12.29 -4.54 -0.60
N GLU A 105 -12.47 -4.73 0.71
CA GLU A 105 -11.51 -4.27 1.71
C GLU A 105 -10.11 -4.89 1.51
N LYS A 106 -10.04 -6.17 1.09
CA LYS A 106 -8.77 -6.84 0.78
C LYS A 106 -8.08 -6.20 -0.42
N ILE A 107 -8.84 -5.91 -1.49
CA ILE A 107 -8.32 -5.25 -2.69
C ILE A 107 -7.87 -3.83 -2.36
N GLU A 108 -8.65 -3.06 -1.59
CA GLU A 108 -8.29 -1.71 -1.14
C GLU A 108 -7.01 -1.71 -0.32
N LEU A 109 -6.89 -2.63 0.65
CA LEU A 109 -5.67 -2.79 1.45
C LEU A 109 -4.48 -3.13 0.54
N ALA A 110 -4.64 -4.07 -0.38
CA ALA A 110 -3.58 -4.49 -1.27
C ALA A 110 -3.05 -3.31 -2.11
N TYR A 111 -3.94 -2.56 -2.77
CA TYR A 111 -3.55 -1.38 -3.54
C TYR A 111 -2.88 -0.30 -2.67
N SER A 112 -3.43 -0.03 -1.49
CA SER A 112 -2.87 0.94 -0.56
C SER A 112 -1.44 0.58 -0.14
N LEU A 113 -1.14 -0.71 0.04
CA LEU A 113 0.21 -1.16 0.36
C LEU A 113 1.17 -1.01 -0.82
N LEU A 114 0.70 -1.28 -2.04
CA LEU A 114 1.54 -1.17 -3.25
C LEU A 114 2.07 0.23 -3.48
N ASP A 115 1.33 1.25 -3.03
CA ASP A 115 1.82 2.63 -3.08
C ASP A 115 3.09 2.81 -2.24
N PHE A 116 3.41 1.98 -1.26
CA PHE A 116 4.64 2.14 -0.49
C PHE A 116 5.83 1.34 -1.04
N ASN A 117 5.64 0.43 -1.99
CA ASN A 117 6.75 -0.33 -2.57
C ASN A 117 7.39 0.38 -3.78
N ILE A 118 8.70 0.24 -3.94
CA ILE A 118 9.46 0.96 -4.98
C ILE A 118 9.12 0.54 -6.43
N HIS A 119 8.60 -0.67 -6.64
CA HIS A 119 8.31 -1.24 -7.97
C HIS A 119 6.88 -1.01 -8.46
N TYR A 120 5.96 -0.81 -7.53
CA TYR A 120 4.53 -0.63 -7.82
C TYR A 120 4.09 0.81 -7.67
N LYS A 121 4.92 1.64 -7.05
CA LYS A 121 4.57 3.03 -6.84
C LYS A 121 4.45 3.83 -8.11
N GLU A 122 3.47 4.73 -8.09
CA GLU A 122 3.35 5.76 -9.10
C GLU A 122 4.03 7.06 -8.66
N LYS A 123 4.37 7.89 -9.66
CA LYS A 123 4.91 9.23 -9.41
C LYS A 123 3.77 10.15 -9.01
N ILE A 124 3.77 10.59 -7.76
CA ILE A 124 2.76 11.51 -7.21
C ILE A 124 2.88 12.88 -7.88
N ASN A 125 1.80 13.30 -8.53
CA ASN A 125 1.67 14.57 -9.23
C ASN A 125 0.18 14.97 -9.27
N GLN A 126 -0.18 16.09 -9.90
CA GLN A 126 -1.58 16.55 -9.95
C GLN A 126 -2.54 15.57 -10.66
N LYS A 127 -2.04 14.80 -11.63
CA LYS A 127 -2.80 13.74 -12.32
C LYS A 127 -2.88 12.46 -11.49
N ASN A 128 -1.81 12.08 -10.80
CA ASN A 128 -1.74 10.85 -9.98
C ASN A 128 -1.74 11.24 -8.49
N LYS A 129 -2.75 12.01 -8.10
CA LYS A 129 -3.00 12.34 -6.70
C LYS A 129 -3.84 11.24 -6.03
N PRO A 130 -3.84 11.13 -4.70
CA PRO A 130 -4.47 10.00 -4.01
C PRO A 130 -5.93 9.74 -4.37
N ASN A 131 -6.76 10.77 -4.56
CA ASN A 131 -8.15 10.56 -5.00
C ASN A 131 -8.26 9.94 -6.39
N ASN A 132 -7.37 10.31 -7.32
CA ASN A 132 -7.38 9.74 -8.67
C ASN A 132 -6.93 8.28 -8.64
N MET A 133 -5.86 7.98 -7.91
CA MET A 133 -5.40 6.60 -7.68
C MET A 133 -6.48 5.74 -7.00
N HIS A 134 -7.24 6.33 -6.07
CA HIS A 134 -8.36 5.66 -5.41
C HIS A 134 -9.53 5.42 -6.38
N ASN A 135 -9.76 6.29 -7.36
CA ASN A 135 -10.74 6.05 -8.42
C ASN A 135 -10.31 4.93 -9.36
N ASP A 136 -9.02 4.84 -9.72
CA ASP A 136 -8.49 3.72 -10.51
C ASP A 136 -8.65 2.38 -9.78
N LEU A 137 -8.40 2.38 -8.47
CA LEU A 137 -8.71 1.25 -7.58
C LEU A 137 -10.21 0.90 -7.63
N LYS A 138 -11.13 1.86 -7.57
CA LYS A 138 -12.58 1.59 -7.68
C LYS A 138 -12.94 0.92 -9.01
N HIS A 139 -12.34 1.36 -10.11
CA HIS A 139 -12.54 0.70 -11.41
C HIS A 139 -12.14 -0.77 -11.36
N PHE A 140 -10.99 -1.08 -10.77
CA PHE A 140 -10.57 -2.47 -10.58
C PHE A 140 -11.48 -3.25 -9.62
N ILE A 141 -11.92 -2.63 -8.52
CA ILE A 141 -12.88 -3.19 -7.56
C ILE A 141 -14.22 -3.53 -8.20
N HIS A 142 -14.66 -2.84 -9.25
CA HIS A 142 -15.85 -3.26 -9.99
C HIS A 142 -15.51 -4.34 -11.03
N ALA A 143 -14.39 -4.20 -11.71
CA ALA A 143 -13.98 -5.13 -12.75
C ALA A 143 -13.63 -6.53 -12.23
N HIS A 144 -13.23 -6.70 -10.97
CA HIS A 144 -12.81 -8.01 -10.44
C HIS A 144 -13.93 -9.06 -10.40
N GLN A 145 -15.20 -8.64 -10.49
CA GLN A 145 -16.35 -9.53 -10.59
C GLN A 145 -16.57 -10.06 -12.01
N SER A 146 -15.88 -9.45 -12.99
CA SER A 146 -15.94 -9.85 -14.39
C SER A 146 -14.96 -10.97 -14.70
N LYS A 147 -15.17 -11.65 -15.84
CA LYS A 147 -14.23 -12.67 -16.33
C LYS A 147 -12.90 -12.06 -16.77
N TYR A 148 -12.94 -10.83 -17.30
CA TYR A 148 -11.79 -10.11 -17.83
C TYR A 148 -11.82 -8.65 -17.36
N PHE A 149 -10.65 -8.13 -17.02
CA PHE A 149 -10.41 -6.70 -16.88
C PHE A 149 -9.41 -6.29 -17.96
N VAL A 150 -9.86 -5.45 -18.90
CA VAL A 150 -9.08 -5.03 -20.06
C VAL A 150 -8.65 -3.59 -19.88
N THR A 151 -7.35 -3.32 -19.98
CA THR A 151 -6.80 -1.96 -19.86
C THR A 151 -5.45 -1.86 -20.59
N GLU A 152 -5.12 -0.69 -21.14
CA GLU A 152 -3.80 -0.38 -21.71
C GLU A 152 -2.82 0.20 -20.68
N ASP A 153 -3.29 0.53 -19.49
CA ASP A 153 -2.42 1.09 -18.45
C ASP A 153 -1.50 0.02 -17.86
N LYS A 154 -0.22 0.09 -18.22
CA LYS A 154 0.83 -0.83 -17.74
C LYS A 154 0.98 -0.83 -16.21
N SER A 155 0.80 0.31 -15.55
CA SER A 155 0.85 0.40 -14.08
C SER A 155 -0.32 -0.37 -13.47
N THR A 156 -1.53 -0.14 -13.98
CA THR A 156 -2.73 -0.85 -13.55
C THR A 156 -2.62 -2.34 -13.81
N ILE A 157 -2.15 -2.78 -15.00
CA ILE A 157 -1.94 -4.19 -15.31
C ILE A 157 -1.01 -4.84 -14.29
N LYS A 158 0.13 -4.20 -14.01
CA LYS A 158 1.14 -4.69 -13.09
C LYS A 158 0.58 -4.88 -11.67
N LYS A 159 -0.05 -3.84 -11.12
CA LYS A 159 -0.69 -3.89 -9.79
C LYS A 159 -1.81 -4.93 -9.75
N ALA A 160 -2.71 -4.92 -10.73
CA ALA A 160 -3.84 -5.82 -10.80
C ALA A 160 -3.41 -7.29 -10.86
N LYS A 161 -2.40 -7.63 -11.68
CA LYS A 161 -1.86 -9.00 -11.76
C LYS A 161 -1.36 -9.50 -10.40
N LEU A 162 -0.59 -8.69 -9.68
CA LEU A 162 -0.13 -9.05 -8.32
C LEU A 162 -1.32 -9.29 -7.37
N VAL A 163 -2.29 -8.36 -7.34
CA VAL A 163 -3.46 -8.46 -6.44
C VAL A 163 -4.34 -9.66 -6.78
N VAL A 164 -4.55 -9.94 -8.06
CA VAL A 164 -5.27 -11.14 -8.54
C VAL A 164 -4.58 -12.40 -8.04
N ASN A 165 -3.27 -12.50 -8.20
CA ASN A 165 -2.51 -13.67 -7.77
C ASN A 165 -2.53 -13.82 -6.24
N ALA A 166 -2.22 -12.77 -5.49
CA ALA A 166 -2.13 -12.80 -4.03
C ALA A 166 -3.46 -13.11 -3.35
N LEU A 167 -4.58 -12.64 -3.92
CA LEU A 167 -5.92 -12.87 -3.38
C LEU A 167 -6.67 -14.01 -4.07
N SER A 168 -6.02 -14.73 -5.00
CA SER A 168 -6.62 -15.80 -5.79
C SER A 168 -7.94 -15.38 -6.46
N LEU A 169 -7.97 -14.18 -7.04
CA LEU A 169 -9.14 -13.66 -7.76
C LEU A 169 -9.31 -14.38 -9.10
N LYS A 170 -10.57 -14.51 -9.57
CA LYS A 170 -10.88 -15.20 -10.82
C LYS A 170 -10.72 -14.34 -12.07
N VAL A 171 -10.74 -13.01 -11.93
CA VAL A 171 -10.63 -12.07 -13.05
C VAL A 171 -9.28 -12.23 -13.75
N LYS A 172 -9.30 -12.24 -15.09
CA LYS A 172 -8.08 -12.25 -15.90
C LYS A 172 -7.76 -10.84 -16.38
N ILE A 173 -6.52 -10.40 -16.19
CA ILE A 173 -6.07 -9.08 -16.62
C ILE A 173 -5.50 -9.19 -18.02
N LEU A 174 -6.03 -8.41 -18.96
CA LEU A 174 -5.59 -8.39 -20.35
C LEU A 174 -5.26 -6.95 -20.78
N ASN A 175 -4.24 -6.78 -21.62
CA ASN A 175 -4.16 -5.61 -22.50
C ASN A 175 -5.04 -5.80 -23.74
N ILE A 176 -5.16 -4.77 -24.59
CA ILE A 176 -5.99 -4.81 -25.80
C ILE A 176 -5.45 -5.83 -26.79
N GLU A 177 -4.14 -5.95 -26.96
CA GLU A 177 -3.53 -6.95 -27.84
C GLU A 177 -3.90 -8.38 -27.40
N GLU A 178 -3.72 -8.71 -26.12
CA GLU A 178 -4.10 -9.99 -25.50
C GLU A 178 -5.61 -10.25 -25.62
N PHE A 179 -6.43 -9.20 -25.53
CA PHE A 179 -7.88 -9.30 -25.71
C PHE A 179 -8.24 -9.62 -27.17
N VAL A 180 -7.70 -8.87 -28.13
CA VAL A 180 -7.95 -9.09 -29.56
C VAL A 180 -7.52 -10.50 -29.97
N VAL A 181 -6.32 -10.93 -29.60
CA VAL A 181 -5.83 -12.30 -29.89
C VAL A 181 -6.73 -13.38 -29.28
N LYS A 182 -7.36 -13.11 -28.14
CA LYS A 182 -8.23 -14.08 -27.47
C LYS A 182 -9.61 -14.23 -28.10
N PHE A 183 -10.12 -13.18 -28.76
CA PHE A 183 -11.50 -13.09 -29.22
C PHE A 183 -11.64 -12.83 -30.74
N SER A 184 -10.54 -12.82 -31.48
CA SER A 184 -10.52 -12.92 -32.93
C SER A 184 -10.52 -14.38 -33.35
#